data_AF-A0A8D8C546-F1
#
_entry.id   AF-A0A8D8C546-F1
#
_cell.length_a   1.000
_cell.length_b   1.000
_cell.length_c   1.000
_cell.angle_alpha   90.00
_cell.angle_beta   90.00
_cell.angle_gamma   90.00
#
_symmetry.space_group_name_H-M   'P 1'
#
loop_
_entity.id
_entity.type
_entity.pdbx_description
1 polymer ?
#
loop_
_entity_poly.entity_id
_entity_poly.type
_entity_poly.pdbx_seq_one_letter_code
_entity_poly.pdbx_strand_id
1 'polypeptide(L)'
;MHIFAPDQIVAKSRFWYFLRQLRKFKKATGEIVSVKRILEKTPLRVKNFGIWLRYDSRSGTHNMYREYRDLTVGGAVTQCYSDMASRHRARAHSIQIIKVESVEASKTRRAHIKQFH
;
A
#
# COMPACT_ATOMS: atom_id res chain seq x y z
N MET A 1 -12.87 1.31 -2.15
CA MET A 1 -11.63 0.63 -1.71
C MET A 1 -10.44 1.35 -2.34
N HIS A 2 -9.39 1.65 -1.57
CA HIS A 2 -8.18 2.28 -2.13
C HIS A 2 -7.25 1.21 -2.68
N ILE A 3 -6.91 1.31 -3.97
CA ILE A 3 -6.04 0.35 -4.65
C ILE A 3 -4.85 1.11 -5.24
N PHE A 4 -3.65 0.62 -4.94
CA PHE A 4 -2.41 1.10 -5.54
C PHE A 4 -2.07 0.19 -6.72
N ALA A 5 -2.03 0.76 -7.92
CA ALA A 5 -1.82 0.04 -9.17
C ALA A 5 -1.24 1.00 -10.23
N PRO A 6 -0.49 0.49 -11.23
CA PRO A 6 0.07 1.30 -12.31
C PRO A 6 -1.01 1.84 -13.26
N ASP A 7 -2.10 1.09 -13.45
CA ASP A 7 -3.19 1.44 -14.36
C ASP A 7 -4.56 1.00 -13.80
N GLN A 8 -5.61 1.35 -14.52
CA GLN A 8 -6.98 1.03 -14.14
C GLN A 8 -7.32 -0.47 -14.28
N ILE A 9 -6.67 -1.20 -15.18
CA ILE A 9 -6.93 -2.62 -15.41
C ILE A 9 -6.45 -3.43 -14.20
N VAL A 10 -5.21 -3.18 -13.76
CA VAL A 10 -4.64 -3.78 -12.56
C VAL A 10 -5.43 -3.34 -11.32
N ALA A 11 -5.88 -2.08 -11.25
CA ALA A 11 -6.71 -1.61 -10.14
C ALA A 11 -8.03 -2.41 -10.03
N LYS A 12 -8.74 -2.60 -11.14
CA LYS A 12 -9.98 -3.41 -11.21
C LYS A 12 -9.72 -4.88 -10.85
N SER A 13 -8.61 -5.44 -11.33
CA SER A 13 -8.22 -6.82 -11.01
C SER A 13 -7.98 -7.02 -9.50
N ARG A 14 -7.18 -6.14 -8.88
CA ARG A 14 -6.91 -6.18 -7.43
C ARG A 14 -8.16 -5.87 -6.62
N PHE A 15 -9.04 -5.00 -7.10
CA PHE A 15 -10.33 -4.74 -6.47
C PHE A 15 -11.13 -6.03 -6.30
N TRP A 16 -11.30 -6.81 -7.37
CA TRP A 16 -12.02 -8.08 -7.30
C TRP A 16 -11.33 -9.12 -6.43
N TYR A 17 -9.99 -9.19 -6.44
CA TYR A 17 -9.22 -10.10 -5.58
C TYR A 17 -9.53 -9.87 -4.10
N PHE A 18 -9.43 -8.63 -3.63
CA PHE A 18 -9.69 -8.29 -2.23
C PHE A 18 -11.18 -8.35 -1.91
N LEU A 19 -12.06 -7.91 -2.82
CA LEU A 19 -13.49 -7.96 -2.59
C LEU A 19 -13.96 -9.40 -2.37
N ARG A 20 -13.44 -10.37 -3.12
CA ARG A 20 -13.73 -11.81 -2.94
C ARG A 20 -13.28 -12.34 -1.57
N GLN A 21 -12.19 -11.83 -1.02
CA GLN A 21 -11.67 -12.23 0.30
C GLN A 21 -12.49 -11.61 1.44
N LEU A 22 -12.96 -10.39 1.26
CA LEU A 22 -13.73 -9.66 2.28
C LEU A 22 -15.22 -10.02 2.26
N ARG A 23 -15.77 -10.26 1.07
CA ARG A 23 -17.19 -10.56 0.82
C ARG A 23 -17.28 -11.61 -0.28
N LYS A 24 -18.35 -12.42 -0.31
CA LYS A 24 -18.52 -13.50 -1.31
C LYS A 24 -18.92 -12.99 -2.71
N PHE A 25 -18.33 -11.90 -3.20
CA PHE A 25 -18.57 -11.30 -4.51
C PHE A 25 -17.54 -11.78 -5.54
N LYS A 26 -18.00 -11.95 -6.79
CA LYS A 26 -17.17 -12.32 -7.95
C LYS A 26 -17.41 -11.34 -9.09
N LYS A 27 -16.41 -11.18 -9.96
CA LYS A 27 -16.51 -10.35 -11.19
C LYS A 27 -17.66 -10.77 -12.11
N ALA A 28 -18.01 -12.06 -12.13
CA ALA A 28 -19.09 -12.57 -12.98
C ALA A 28 -20.49 -12.15 -12.52
N THR A 29 -20.66 -11.85 -11.22
CA THR A 29 -21.97 -11.55 -10.60
C THR A 29 -22.05 -10.10 -10.13
N GLY A 30 -21.10 -9.25 -10.50
CA GLY A 30 -21.06 -7.87 -10.05
C GLY A 30 -20.32 -6.99 -11.03
N GLU A 31 -20.63 -5.71 -10.99
CA GLU A 31 -20.07 -4.70 -11.88
C GLU A 31 -19.33 -3.61 -11.10
N ILE A 32 -18.41 -2.93 -11.78
CA ILE A 32 -17.69 -1.78 -11.21
C ILE A 32 -18.36 -0.51 -11.72
N VAL A 33 -19.05 0.19 -10.82
CA VAL A 33 -19.78 1.43 -11.16
C VAL A 33 -18.85 2.60 -11.47
N SER A 34 -17.74 2.74 -10.73
CA SER A 34 -16.81 3.86 -10.94
C SER A 34 -15.39 3.49 -10.53
N VAL A 35 -14.42 4.02 -11.29
CA VAL A 35 -12.99 3.97 -10.96
C VAL A 35 -12.44 5.38 -11.07
N LYS A 36 -12.03 5.95 -9.92
CA LYS A 36 -11.47 7.31 -9.86
C LYS A 36 -10.03 7.25 -9.35
N ARG A 37 -9.11 7.87 -10.09
CA ARG A 37 -7.75 8.12 -9.62
C ARG A 37 -7.76 9.19 -8.53
N ILE A 38 -7.09 8.90 -7.42
CA ILE A 38 -6.91 9.87 -6.33
C ILE A 38 -5.53 10.47 -6.48
N LEU A 39 -5.48 11.78 -6.61
CA LEU A 39 -4.23 12.56 -6.67
C LEU A 39 -3.86 13.04 -5.28
N GLU A 40 -2.55 13.23 -5.06
CA GLU A 40 -2.04 13.76 -3.80
C GLU A 40 -2.47 15.22 -3.62
N LYS A 41 -2.99 15.57 -2.43
CA LYS A 41 -3.46 16.94 -2.16
C LYS A 41 -2.32 17.95 -2.04
N THR A 42 -1.19 17.52 -1.48
CA THR A 42 -0.03 18.38 -1.20
C THR A 42 1.27 17.70 -1.68
N PRO A 43 1.50 17.64 -3.00
CA PRO A 43 2.64 16.91 -3.57
C PRO A 43 4.00 17.59 -3.36
N LEU A 44 4.02 18.84 -2.89
CA LEU A 44 5.27 19.59 -2.65
C LEU A 44 5.74 19.54 -1.19
N ARG A 45 4.92 19.00 -0.29
CA ARG A 45 5.23 18.92 1.14
C ARG A 45 5.70 17.52 1.49
N VAL A 46 6.87 17.41 2.11
CA VAL A 46 7.38 16.14 2.61
C VAL A 46 6.52 15.66 3.80
N LYS A 47 6.14 14.39 3.78
CA LYS A 47 5.33 13.73 4.80
C LYS A 47 5.99 12.41 5.21
N ASN A 48 5.70 11.97 6.43
CA ASN A 48 6.01 10.61 6.84
C ASN A 48 4.74 9.77 6.64
N PHE A 49 4.87 8.57 6.10
CA PHE A 49 3.77 7.66 5.84
C PHE A 49 4.00 6.36 6.58
N GLY A 50 3.03 5.98 7.41
CA GLY A 50 2.93 4.66 8.00
C GLY A 50 2.17 3.73 7.06
N ILE A 51 2.75 2.57 6.77
CA ILE A 51 2.17 1.54 5.91
C ILE A 51 2.04 0.25 6.73
N TRP A 52 0.80 -0.20 6.90
CA TRP A 52 0.48 -1.52 7.41
C TRP A 52 0.28 -2.45 6.22
N LEU A 53 1.07 -3.50 6.17
CA LEU A 53 0.99 -4.49 5.13
C LEU A 53 0.92 -5.89 5.72
N ARG A 54 0.35 -6.80 4.95
CA ARG A 54 0.51 -8.24 5.11
C ARG A 54 1.28 -8.74 3.91
N TYR A 55 2.18 -9.68 4.11
CA TYR A 55 2.86 -10.34 3.00
C TYR A 55 3.03 -11.83 3.25
N ASP A 56 3.06 -12.58 2.16
CA ASP A 56 3.33 -14.02 2.18
C ASP A 56 4.83 -14.25 1.97
N SER A 57 5.45 -14.90 2.96
CA SER A 57 6.80 -15.46 2.88
C SER A 57 6.74 -16.90 2.38
N ARG A 58 7.89 -17.58 2.31
CA ARG A 58 7.94 -19.02 1.96
C ARG A 58 7.33 -19.91 3.05
N SER A 59 7.32 -19.44 4.29
CA SER A 59 6.94 -20.25 5.46
C SER A 59 5.59 -19.83 6.06
N GLY A 60 5.03 -18.69 5.66
CA GLY A 60 3.77 -18.22 6.23
C GLY A 60 3.42 -16.79 5.85
N THR A 61 2.33 -16.30 6.42
CA THR A 61 1.82 -14.94 6.17
C THR A 61 2.11 -14.07 7.38
N HIS A 62 2.65 -12.87 7.16
CA HIS A 62 3.11 -11.99 8.24
C HIS A 62 2.58 -10.58 8.06
N ASN A 63 2.16 -9.96 9.17
CA ASN A 63 1.82 -8.54 9.20
C ASN A 63 3.07 -7.72 9.51
N MET A 64 3.22 -6.57 8.86
CA MET A 64 4.33 -5.67 9.05
C MET A 64 3.86 -4.22 9.06
N TYR A 65 4.53 -3.41 9.86
CA TYR A 65 4.41 -1.97 9.84
C TYR A 65 5.72 -1.36 9.35
N ARG A 66 5.67 -0.49 8.34
CA ARG A 66 6.82 0.25 7.83
C ARG A 66 6.51 1.74 7.72
N GLU A 67 7.55 2.55 7.78
CA GLU A 67 7.45 4.00 7.66
C GLU A 67 8.34 4.45 6.51
N TYR A 68 7.84 5.37 5.69
CA TYR A 68 8.59 5.97 4.59
C TYR A 68 8.40 7.48 4.60
N ARG A 69 9.41 8.22 4.16
CA ARG A 69 9.34 9.66 3.99
C ARG A 69 9.26 9.98 2.50
N ASP A 70 8.17 10.59 2.07
CA ASP A 70 7.89 10.88 0.66
C ASP A 70 6.99 12.12 0.53
N LEU A 71 6.87 12.63 -0.69
CA LEU A 71 5.96 13.71 -1.09
C LEU A 71 4.52 13.21 -1.28
N THR A 72 4.36 11.96 -1.71
CA THR A 72 3.05 11.39 -2.09
C THR A 72 2.81 10.01 -1.48
N VAL A 73 1.54 9.67 -1.24
CA VAL A 73 1.16 8.31 -0.81
C VAL A 73 1.60 7.26 -1.84
N GLY A 74 1.46 7.56 -3.13
CA GLY A 74 1.87 6.66 -4.21
C GLY A 74 3.37 6.39 -4.22
N GLY A 75 4.20 7.42 -4.01
CA GLY A 75 5.65 7.30 -3.86
C GLY A 75 6.03 6.42 -2.68
N ALA A 76 5.44 6.65 -1.50
CA ALA A 76 5.68 5.85 -0.32
C ALA A 76 5.32 4.36 -0.51
N VAL A 77 4.20 4.08 -1.20
CA VAL A 77 3.81 2.69 -1.52
C VAL A 77 4.76 2.05 -2.53
N THR A 78 5.23 2.80 -3.54
CA THR A 78 6.25 2.32 -4.49
C THR A 78 7.55 1.99 -3.78
N GLN A 79 8.03 2.87 -2.89
CA GLN A 79 9.20 2.60 -2.03
C GLN A 79 8.97 1.32 -1.21
N CYS A 80 7.76 1.14 -0.68
CA CYS A 80 7.42 -0.06 0.08
C CYS A 80 7.50 -1.34 -0.73
N TYR A 81 7.04 -1.36 -1.98
CA TYR A 81 7.18 -2.52 -2.84
C TYR A 81 8.65 -2.84 -3.12
N SER A 82 9.48 -1.83 -3.42
CA SER A 82 10.92 -2.01 -3.66
C SER A 82 11.66 -2.52 -2.42
N ASP A 83 11.36 -1.97 -1.25
CA ASP A 83 11.99 -2.33 0.01
C ASP A 83 11.61 -3.76 0.47
N MET A 84 10.36 -4.16 0.21
CA MET A 84 9.91 -5.54 0.44
C MET A 84 10.52 -6.54 -0.55
N ALA A 85 10.71 -6.15 -1.80
CA ALA A 85 11.41 -6.97 -2.79
C ALA A 85 12.90 -7.15 -2.44
N SER A 86 13.56 -6.07 -2.01
CA SER A 86 14.98 -6.10 -1.65
C SER A 86 15.24 -6.90 -0.37
N ARG A 87 14.58 -6.55 0.74
CA ARG A 87 14.90 -7.14 2.05
C ARG A 87 14.29 -8.52 2.27
N HIS A 88 13.12 -8.77 1.70
CA HIS A 88 12.33 -9.98 1.98
C HIS A 88 12.08 -10.84 0.74
N ARG A 89 12.56 -10.43 -0.44
CA ARG A 89 12.27 -11.09 -1.72
C ARG A 89 10.77 -11.24 -1.97
N ALA A 90 9.97 -10.37 -1.37
CA ALA A 90 8.52 -10.40 -1.51
C ALA A 90 8.14 -9.81 -2.87
N ARG A 91 7.34 -10.57 -3.63
CA ARG A 91 6.86 -10.14 -4.94
C ARG A 91 5.62 -9.27 -4.77
N ALA A 92 5.34 -8.38 -5.71
CA ALA A 92 4.19 -7.48 -5.60
C ALA A 92 2.85 -8.20 -5.39
N HIS A 93 2.66 -9.39 -5.98
CA HIS A 93 1.44 -10.17 -5.79
C HIS A 93 1.29 -10.77 -4.39
N SER A 94 2.40 -10.99 -3.67
CA SER A 94 2.41 -11.56 -2.31
C SER A 94 2.28 -10.50 -1.23
N ILE A 95 2.19 -9.22 -1.60
CA ILE A 95 2.03 -8.10 -0.67
C ILE A 95 0.60 -7.57 -0.74
N GLN A 96 0.03 -7.30 0.42
CA GLN A 96 -1.29 -6.71 0.63
C GLN A 96 -1.12 -5.46 1.49
N ILE A 97 -1.39 -4.29 0.93
CA ILE A 97 -1.40 -3.04 1.68
C ILE A 97 -2.75 -2.93 2.38
N ILE A 98 -2.75 -2.93 3.72
CA ILE A 98 -3.96 -2.90 4.55
C ILE A 98 -4.38 -1.44 4.80
N LYS A 99 -3.41 -0.61 5.19
CA LYS A 99 -3.63 0.79 5.54
C LYS A 99 -2.41 1.61 5.20
N VAL A 100 -2.63 2.83 4.74
CA VAL A 100 -1.59 3.86 4.59
C VAL A 100 -2.10 5.13 5.23
N GLU A 101 -1.31 5.75 6.10
CA GLU A 101 -1.66 7.03 6.72
C GLU A 101 -0.46 7.95 6.86
N SER A 102 -0.69 9.26 6.83
CA SER A 102 0.33 10.23 7.19
C SER A 102 0.56 10.22 8.69
N VAL A 103 1.81 10.14 9.12
CA VAL A 103 2.21 10.06 10.54
C VAL A 103 2.93 11.36 10.91
N GLU A 104 2.53 11.96 12.03
CA GLU A 104 3.21 13.12 12.61
C GLU A 104 4.64 12.76 13.03
N ALA A 105 5.58 13.70 12.93
CA ALA A 105 6.99 13.48 13.25
C ALA A 105 7.20 12.86 14.64
N SER A 106 6.48 13.34 15.66
CA SER A 106 6.53 12.84 17.04
C SER A 106 6.03 11.40 17.22
N LYS A 107 5.18 10.91 16.31
CA LYS A 107 4.57 9.57 16.35
C LYS A 107 5.30 8.53 15.51
N THR A 108 6.35 8.93 14.78
CA THR A 108 7.19 8.00 14.03
C THR A 108 7.91 7.04 14.97
N ARG A 109 8.15 5.81 14.53
CA ARG A 109 8.73 4.73 15.34
C ARG A 109 10.07 4.27 14.81
N ARG A 110 10.33 4.42 13.51
CA ARG A 110 11.55 3.91 12.87
C ARG A 110 12.70 4.90 13.02
N ALA A 111 13.82 4.43 13.57
CA ALA A 111 15.01 5.27 13.81
C ALA A 111 15.50 6.00 12.54
N HIS A 112 15.51 5.31 11.39
CA HIS A 112 15.91 5.88 10.11
C HIS A 112 14.96 6.96 9.57
N ILE A 113 13.73 7.06 10.09
CA ILE A 113 12.81 8.16 9.78
C ILE A 113 12.97 9.30 10.80
N LYS A 114 13.10 8.95 12.09
CA LYS A 114 13.26 9.90 13.19
C LYS A 114 14.45 10.85 13.03
N GLN A 115 15.55 10.38 12.44
CA GLN A 115 16.75 11.21 12.20
C GLN A 115 16.52 12.40 11.24
N PHE A 116 15.40 12.42 10.52
CA PHE A 116 15.05 13.49 9.56
C PHE A 116 14.01 14.47 10.10
N HIS A 117 13.85 14.56 11.42
CA HIS A 117 12.88 15.44 12.09
C HIS A 117 13.59 16.47 12.94
#